data_AF-A0A8S3RDA7-F1
#
_entry.id   AF-A0A8S3RDA7-F1
#
_cell.length_a   1.000
_cell.length_b   1.000
_cell.length_c   1.000
_cell.angle_alpha   90.00
_cell.angle_beta   90.00
_cell.angle_gamma   90.00
#
_symmetry.space_group_name_H-M   'P 1'
#
loop_
_entity.id
_entity.type
_entity.pdbx_description
1 polymer ?
#
loop_
_entity_poly.entity_id
_entity_poly.type
_entity_poly.pdbx_seq_one_letter_code
_entity_poly.pdbx_strand_id
1 'polypeptide(L)'
;MIRKKQRVYNKAKRTNNEKHWEEFKLLRKTVKTKLEEAHQNYISKLLEVDEEGERKTPVVGKKFWQYVKSKKRDSCGVAPLISNGKLMEDSKGKAEALNHQFVSVFTDENTSSQPKLNGSPSPDIDHLEITVEGNNKAGQHGNTIKDWNTLPIRLLNIEDAEAFKNSLTSYLTELMLKMEKQKKYKNESRYMYDRRSYRHLVIQK
;
A
#
# COMPACT_ATOMS: atom_id res chain seq x y z
N MET A 1 -6.48 26.89 -10.94
CA MET A 1 -6.21 26.20 -12.22
C MET A 1 -7.22 25.10 -12.56
N ILE A 2 -7.55 24.18 -11.64
CA ILE A 2 -8.49 23.06 -11.90
C ILE A 2 -9.89 23.53 -12.34
N ARG A 3 -10.50 24.49 -11.61
CA ARG A 3 -11.79 25.09 -11.99
C ARG A 3 -11.74 25.85 -13.33
N LYS A 4 -10.58 26.39 -13.70
CA LYS A 4 -10.39 27.07 -15.00
C LYS A 4 -10.36 26.03 -16.13
N LYS A 5 -9.62 24.92 -15.96
CA LYS A 5 -9.59 23.78 -16.88
C LYS A 5 -11.01 23.27 -17.18
N GLN A 6 -11.82 23.10 -16.14
CA GLN A 6 -13.20 22.64 -16.30
C GLN A 6 -14.09 23.65 -17.05
N ARG A 7 -13.95 24.95 -16.76
CA ARG A 7 -14.69 26.01 -17.46
C ARG A 7 -14.35 26.05 -18.95
N VAL A 8 -13.07 25.95 -19.32
CA VAL A 8 -12.64 25.94 -20.73
C VAL A 8 -13.13 24.68 -21.44
N TYR A 9 -13.09 23.52 -20.78
CA TYR A 9 -13.69 22.29 -21.31
C TYR A 9 -15.19 22.46 -21.61
N ASN A 10 -15.97 22.97 -20.64
CA ASN A 10 -17.39 23.21 -20.82
C ASN A 10 -17.66 24.20 -21.97
N LYS A 11 -16.81 25.24 -22.09
CA LYS A 11 -16.89 26.22 -23.19
C LYS A 11 -16.59 25.56 -24.54
N ALA A 12 -15.54 24.77 -24.65
CA ALA A 12 -15.18 24.04 -25.87
C ALA A 12 -16.28 23.06 -26.28
N LYS A 13 -16.84 22.32 -25.32
CA LYS A 13 -17.95 21.38 -25.53
C LYS A 13 -19.23 22.08 -26.02
N ARG A 14 -19.55 23.27 -25.50
CA ARG A 14 -20.75 24.03 -25.89
C ARG A 14 -20.62 24.70 -27.25
N THR A 15 -19.43 25.18 -27.59
CA THR A 15 -19.19 26.00 -28.80
C THR A 15 -18.65 25.20 -29.98
N ASN A 16 -18.14 24.00 -29.74
CA ASN A 16 -17.50 23.11 -30.72
C ASN A 16 -16.48 23.79 -31.64
N ASN A 17 -15.78 24.80 -31.12
CA ASN A 17 -14.77 25.56 -31.86
C ASN A 17 -13.37 25.01 -31.52
N GLU A 18 -12.56 24.75 -32.56
CA GLU A 18 -11.20 24.20 -32.40
C GLU A 18 -10.31 25.09 -31.51
N LYS A 19 -10.45 26.43 -31.60
CA LYS A 19 -9.67 27.36 -30.76
C LYS A 19 -9.90 27.14 -29.27
N HIS A 20 -11.12 26.80 -28.86
CA HIS A 20 -11.44 26.51 -27.47
C HIS A 20 -10.93 25.14 -27.03
N TRP A 21 -10.83 24.19 -27.95
CA TRP A 21 -10.19 22.89 -27.71
C TRP A 21 -8.67 23.03 -27.55
N GLU A 22 -8.01 23.85 -28.35
CA GLU A 22 -6.58 24.16 -28.20
C GLU A 22 -6.28 24.83 -26.86
N GLU A 23 -7.08 25.82 -26.47
CA GLU A 23 -6.97 26.47 -25.16
C GLU A 23 -7.11 25.45 -24.02
N PHE A 24 -8.06 24.50 -24.14
CA PHE A 24 -8.22 23.42 -23.18
C PHE A 24 -7.00 22.49 -23.14
N LYS A 25 -6.47 22.06 -24.30
CA LYS A 25 -5.30 21.18 -24.41
C LYS A 25 -4.09 21.81 -23.71
N LEU A 26 -3.82 23.10 -23.99
CA LEU A 26 -2.74 23.85 -23.35
C LEU A 26 -2.94 23.94 -21.83
N LEU A 27 -4.13 24.34 -21.40
CA LEU A 27 -4.42 24.49 -19.98
C LEU A 27 -4.36 23.16 -19.23
N ARG A 28 -4.79 22.06 -19.84
CA ARG A 28 -4.67 20.70 -19.29
C ARG A 28 -3.20 20.33 -19.09
N LYS A 29 -2.33 20.61 -20.08
CA LYS A 29 -0.89 20.38 -19.98
C LYS A 29 -0.30 21.17 -18.81
N THR A 30 -0.60 22.46 -18.72
CA THR A 30 -0.12 23.32 -17.62
C THR A 30 -0.59 22.84 -16.26
N VAL A 31 -1.85 22.41 -16.12
CA VAL A 31 -2.36 21.86 -14.84
C VAL A 31 -1.62 20.59 -14.46
N LYS A 32 -1.39 19.69 -15.42
CA LYS A 32 -0.63 18.45 -15.18
C LYS A 32 0.79 18.76 -14.70
N THR A 33 1.51 19.64 -15.41
CA THR A 33 2.87 20.04 -15.04
C THR A 33 2.92 20.64 -13.64
N LYS A 34 2.03 21.58 -13.31
CA LYS A 34 1.99 22.19 -11.97
C LYS A 34 1.65 21.19 -10.85
N LEU A 35 0.81 20.20 -11.15
CA LEU A 35 0.46 19.17 -10.18
C LEU A 35 1.67 18.25 -9.91
N GLU A 36 2.38 17.88 -10.97
CA GLU A 36 3.62 17.10 -10.87
C GLU A 36 4.70 17.88 -10.11
N GLU A 37 4.93 19.14 -10.46
CA GLU A 37 5.87 20.02 -9.74
C GLU A 37 5.53 20.13 -8.25
N ALA A 38 4.25 20.33 -7.90
CA ALA A 38 3.82 20.39 -6.51
C ALA A 38 4.02 19.05 -5.78
N HIS A 39 3.78 17.93 -6.46
CA HIS A 39 3.99 16.59 -5.90
C HIS A 39 5.47 16.28 -5.68
N GLN A 40 6.33 16.61 -6.65
CA GLN A 40 7.79 16.48 -6.52
C GLN A 40 8.32 17.35 -5.39
N ASN A 41 7.88 18.62 -5.31
CA ASN A 41 8.26 19.51 -4.21
C ASN A 41 7.83 18.97 -2.84
N TYR A 42 6.65 18.35 -2.76
CA TYR A 42 6.19 17.71 -1.53
C TYR A 42 7.08 16.51 -1.16
N ILE A 43 7.45 15.66 -2.12
CA ILE A 43 8.36 14.53 -1.88
C ILE A 43 9.75 15.02 -1.47
N SER A 44 10.29 16.04 -2.13
CA SER A 44 11.59 16.62 -1.80
C SER A 44 11.63 17.09 -0.35
N LYS A 45 10.61 17.84 0.10
CA LYS A 45 10.46 18.28 1.50
C LYS A 45 10.30 17.14 2.49
N LEU A 46 9.84 15.98 2.04
CA LEU A 46 9.68 14.78 2.85
C LEU A 46 11.01 14.02 3.03
N LEU A 47 11.92 14.22 2.08
CA LEU A 47 13.26 13.65 2.03
C LEU A 47 14.32 14.58 2.61
N GLU A 48 14.03 15.87 2.75
CA GLU A 48 14.83 16.81 3.52
C GLU A 48 14.98 16.28 4.95
N VAL A 49 16.22 16.03 5.35
CA VAL A 49 16.61 15.58 6.69
C VAL A 49 16.82 16.84 7.52
N ASP A 50 16.19 16.91 8.70
CA ASP A 50 16.47 17.98 9.66
C ASP A 50 17.96 17.92 10.02
N GLU A 51 18.74 18.93 9.61
CA GLU A 51 20.20 19.01 9.86
C GLU A 51 20.54 19.26 11.35
N GLU A 52 19.52 19.34 12.22
CA GLU A 52 19.61 19.96 13.54
C GLU A 52 19.82 18.98 14.72
N GLY A 53 20.39 17.80 14.49
CA GLY A 53 20.74 16.94 15.62
C GLY A 53 21.68 15.79 15.28
N GLU A 54 22.97 15.98 15.60
CA GLU A 54 24.07 15.06 15.97
C GLU A 54 24.11 13.57 15.52
N ARG A 55 23.21 13.10 14.68
CA ARG A 55 23.14 11.73 14.19
C ARG A 55 23.43 11.75 12.70
N LYS A 56 24.67 11.42 12.35
CA LYS A 56 25.25 11.36 10.99
C LYS A 56 24.59 10.33 10.04
N THR A 57 23.46 9.75 10.40
CA THR A 57 22.70 8.85 9.54
C THR A 57 21.48 9.59 9.01
N PRO A 58 21.29 9.73 7.69
CA PRO A 58 20.08 10.30 7.12
C PRO A 58 18.91 9.37 7.43
N VAL A 59 18.24 9.59 8.57
CA VAL A 59 17.06 8.83 8.94
C VAL A 59 15.90 9.43 8.16
N VAL A 60 15.55 8.76 7.07
CA VAL A 60 14.32 9.00 6.32
C VAL A 60 13.16 9.13 7.32
N GLY A 61 12.62 10.35 7.45
CA GLY A 61 11.76 10.73 8.57
C GLY A 61 10.45 9.94 8.65
N LYS A 62 9.81 9.95 9.83
CA LYS A 62 8.50 9.29 10.07
C LYS A 62 7.45 9.66 9.02
N LYS A 63 7.45 10.91 8.56
CA LYS A 63 6.53 11.43 7.55
C LYS A 63 6.72 10.74 6.19
N PHE A 64 7.96 10.43 5.79
CA PHE A 64 8.24 9.66 4.57
C PHE A 64 7.66 8.26 4.64
N TRP A 65 7.89 7.55 5.74
CA TRP A 65 7.36 6.20 5.89
C TRP A 65 5.83 6.18 5.98
N GLN A 66 5.20 7.20 6.57
CA GLN A 66 3.75 7.39 6.51
C GLN A 66 3.26 7.60 5.08
N TYR A 67 3.95 8.41 4.29
CA TYR A 67 3.64 8.60 2.87
C TYR A 67 3.75 7.29 2.09
N VAL A 68 4.86 6.55 2.22
CA VAL A 68 5.05 5.24 1.57
C VAL A 68 3.93 4.27 1.96
N LYS A 69 3.59 4.18 3.24
CA LYS A 69 2.46 3.34 3.71
C LYS A 69 1.12 3.77 3.13
N SER A 70 0.88 5.07 2.99
CA SER A 70 -0.36 5.57 2.38
C SER A 70 -0.46 5.25 0.87
N LYS A 71 0.68 5.07 0.20
CA LYS A 71 0.74 4.63 -1.21
C LYS A 71 0.61 3.12 -1.39
N LYS A 72 1.04 2.32 -0.41
CA LYS A 72 0.91 0.85 -0.40
C LYS A 72 -0.50 0.35 -0.01
N ARG A 73 -1.55 1.10 -0.32
CA ARG A 73 -2.92 0.61 -0.19
C ARG A 73 -3.23 -0.25 -1.41
N ASP A 74 -2.68 -1.47 -1.42
CA ASP A 74 -3.22 -2.52 -2.28
C ASP A 74 -4.67 -2.77 -1.85
N SER A 75 -5.50 -3.11 -2.84
CA SER A 75 -6.95 -3.24 -2.74
C SER A 75 -7.37 -4.01 -1.49
N CYS A 76 -8.29 -3.42 -0.72
CA CYS A 76 -8.97 -4.05 0.40
C CYS A 76 -9.18 -5.56 0.19
N GLY A 77 -8.46 -6.41 0.92
CA GLY A 77 -8.56 -7.86 0.82
C GLY A 77 -7.45 -8.60 1.57
N VAL A 78 -7.67 -9.89 1.82
CA VAL A 78 -6.63 -10.81 2.30
C VAL A 78 -5.68 -11.10 1.13
N ALA A 79 -4.37 -11.00 1.36
CA ALA A 79 -3.35 -11.35 0.36
C ALA A 79 -3.56 -12.80 -0.15
N PRO A 80 -3.11 -13.15 -1.36
CA PRO A 80 -3.10 -14.54 -1.81
C PRO A 80 -2.42 -15.45 -0.79
N LEU A 81 -3.04 -16.59 -0.51
CA LEU A 81 -2.51 -17.58 0.45
C LEU A 81 -1.93 -18.76 -0.31
N ILE A 82 -0.88 -19.41 0.21
CA ILE A 82 -0.38 -20.67 -0.33
C ILE A 82 -0.89 -21.79 0.57
N SER A 83 -1.62 -22.74 -0.01
CA SER A 83 -2.09 -23.94 0.69
C SER A 83 -1.79 -25.16 -0.18
N ASN A 84 -1.13 -26.17 0.38
CA ASN A 84 -0.71 -27.38 -0.33
C ASN A 84 0.07 -27.11 -1.63
N GLY A 85 0.95 -26.10 -1.62
CA GLY A 85 1.76 -25.70 -2.78
C GLY A 85 0.99 -24.95 -3.88
N LYS A 86 -0.30 -24.66 -3.69
CA LYS A 86 -1.12 -23.90 -4.64
C LYS A 86 -1.44 -22.50 -4.12
N LEU A 87 -1.37 -21.52 -5.02
CA LEU A 87 -1.74 -20.13 -4.75
C LEU A 87 -3.27 -19.97 -4.79
N MET A 88 -3.85 -19.49 -3.69
CA MET A 88 -5.27 -19.18 -3.52
C MET A 88 -5.47 -17.67 -3.61
N GLU A 89 -5.85 -17.19 -4.79
CA GLU A 89 -6.13 -15.78 -5.04
C GLU A 89 -7.60 -15.42 -4.77
N ASP A 90 -8.50 -16.40 -4.85
CA ASP A 90 -9.93 -16.27 -4.68
C ASP A 90 -10.35 -16.23 -3.20
N SER A 91 -11.43 -15.53 -2.90
CA SER A 91 -11.89 -15.38 -1.51
C SER A 91 -12.34 -16.71 -0.90
N LYS A 92 -12.90 -17.62 -1.70
CA LYS A 92 -13.38 -18.93 -1.25
C LYS A 92 -12.21 -19.84 -0.89
N GLY A 93 -11.23 -20.00 -1.79
CA GLY A 93 -10.02 -20.78 -1.52
C GLY A 93 -9.24 -20.27 -0.31
N LYS A 94 -9.18 -18.95 -0.10
CA LYS A 94 -8.58 -18.37 1.12
C LYS A 94 -9.36 -18.75 2.39
N ALA A 95 -10.68 -18.66 2.37
CA ALA A 95 -11.52 -19.00 3.53
C ALA A 95 -11.40 -20.49 3.88
N GLU A 96 -11.40 -21.37 2.87
CA GLU A 96 -11.22 -22.81 3.05
C GLU A 96 -9.82 -23.13 3.61
N ALA A 97 -8.77 -22.52 3.06
CA ALA A 97 -7.40 -22.72 3.54
C ALA A 97 -7.22 -22.29 5.01
N LEU A 98 -7.79 -21.15 5.39
CA LEU A 98 -7.77 -20.68 6.77
C LEU A 98 -8.58 -21.58 7.70
N ASN A 99 -9.75 -22.05 7.25
CA ASN A 99 -10.58 -22.97 8.03
C ASN A 99 -9.87 -24.30 8.26
N HIS A 100 -9.21 -24.86 7.23
CA HIS A 100 -8.41 -26.08 7.38
C HIS A 100 -7.28 -25.91 8.39
N GLN A 101 -6.54 -24.80 8.33
CA GLN A 101 -5.51 -24.50 9.31
C GLN A 101 -6.08 -24.37 10.73
N PHE A 102 -7.23 -23.69 10.85
CA PHE A 102 -7.91 -23.51 12.12
C PHE A 102 -8.38 -24.83 12.72
N VAL A 103 -8.99 -25.72 11.93
CA VAL A 103 -9.40 -27.05 12.40
C VAL A 103 -8.19 -27.90 12.78
N SER A 104 -7.11 -27.83 12.00
CA SER A 104 -5.91 -28.65 12.22
C SER A 104 -5.18 -28.38 13.54
N VAL A 105 -5.39 -27.22 14.18
CA VAL A 105 -4.78 -26.91 15.49
C VAL A 105 -5.60 -27.47 16.65
N PHE A 106 -6.82 -27.92 16.41
CA PHE A 106 -7.60 -28.63 17.42
C PHE A 106 -7.26 -30.12 17.40
N THR A 107 -7.29 -30.72 18.59
CA THR A 107 -7.18 -32.16 18.77
C THR A 107 -8.50 -32.82 18.41
N ASP A 108 -8.45 -33.90 17.64
CA ASP A 108 -9.60 -34.80 17.46
C ASP A 108 -9.90 -35.48 18.80
N GLU A 109 -10.94 -35.01 19.49
CA GLU A 109 -11.37 -35.61 20.74
C GLU A 109 -11.95 -37.01 20.49
N ASN A 110 -11.40 -38.01 21.18
CA ASN A 110 -11.95 -39.36 21.14
C ASN A 110 -13.26 -39.42 21.94
N THR A 111 -14.39 -39.41 21.22
CA THR A 111 -15.73 -39.52 21.81
C THR A 111 -16.04 -40.90 22.38
N SER A 112 -15.21 -41.91 22.13
CA SER A 112 -15.45 -43.29 22.60
C SER A 112 -15.32 -43.46 24.13
N SER A 113 -14.60 -42.56 24.81
CA SER A 113 -14.42 -42.59 26.26
C SER A 113 -15.13 -41.43 26.98
N GLN A 114 -16.11 -40.80 26.33
CA GLN A 114 -16.95 -39.84 27.04
C GLN A 114 -17.70 -40.58 28.16
N PRO A 115 -17.54 -40.18 29.43
CA PRO A 115 -18.29 -40.79 30.51
C PRO A 115 -19.77 -40.57 30.23
N LYS A 116 -20.53 -41.66 30.09
CA LYS A 116 -21.98 -41.58 29.99
C LYS A 116 -22.49 -40.99 31.29
N LEU A 117 -23.05 -39.79 31.25
CA LEU A 117 -23.81 -39.26 32.38
C LEU A 117 -24.99 -40.21 32.60
N ASN A 118 -24.89 -41.03 33.63
CA ASN A 118 -26.02 -41.70 34.24
C ASN A 118 -27.03 -40.62 34.63
N GLY A 119 -28.28 -40.79 34.17
CA GLY A 119 -29.31 -39.75 34.07
C GLY A 119 -29.32 -38.77 35.24
N SER A 120 -29.36 -37.48 34.90
CA SER A 120 -29.51 -36.43 35.91
C SER A 120 -30.84 -36.64 36.66
N PRO A 121 -30.93 -36.30 37.95
CA PRO A 121 -32.20 -36.28 38.69
C PRO A 121 -33.15 -35.17 38.22
N SER A 122 -32.78 -34.41 37.18
CA SER A 122 -33.47 -33.22 36.73
C SER A 122 -34.47 -33.60 35.62
N PRO A 123 -35.67 -32.99 35.62
CA PRO A 123 -36.61 -33.18 34.52
C PRO A 123 -35.98 -32.76 33.19
N ASP A 124 -36.36 -33.45 32.12
CA ASP A 124 -35.95 -33.13 30.76
C ASP A 124 -36.38 -31.69 30.44
N ILE A 125 -35.54 -30.95 29.73
CA ILE A 125 -35.84 -29.55 29.41
C ILE A 125 -36.98 -29.53 28.38
N ASP A 126 -38.08 -28.87 28.72
CA ASP A 126 -39.22 -28.70 27.81
C ASP A 126 -38.82 -27.99 26.50
N HIS A 127 -39.59 -28.23 25.43
CA HIS A 127 -39.36 -27.70 24.08
C HIS A 127 -38.98 -26.21 24.06
N LEU A 128 -37.73 -25.93 23.68
CA LEU A 128 -37.20 -24.57 23.57
C LEU A 128 -37.53 -23.98 22.19
N GLU A 129 -38.47 -23.03 22.13
CA GLU A 129 -38.66 -22.19 20.96
C GLU A 129 -37.65 -21.04 20.96
N ILE A 130 -36.65 -21.13 20.08
CA ILE A 130 -35.68 -20.06 19.86
C ILE A 130 -36.32 -19.04 18.91
N THR A 131 -36.98 -18.02 19.46
CA THR A 131 -37.56 -16.93 18.67
C THR A 131 -36.46 -15.95 18.21
N VAL A 132 -36.49 -15.60 16.92
CA VAL A 132 -35.48 -14.77 16.23
C VAL A 132 -35.30 -13.37 16.87
N GLU A 133 -36.29 -12.90 17.63
CA GLU A 133 -36.23 -11.63 18.36
C GLU A 133 -35.09 -11.55 19.40
N GLY A 134 -34.71 -12.68 20.01
CA GLY A 134 -33.62 -12.73 21.00
C GLY A 134 -32.22 -12.55 20.41
N ASN A 135 -32.02 -12.93 19.14
CA ASN A 135 -30.71 -12.84 18.46
C ASN A 135 -30.34 -11.42 18.04
N ASN A 136 -31.31 -10.52 17.92
CA ASN A 136 -31.07 -9.14 17.47
C ASN A 136 -30.45 -8.25 18.56
N LYS A 137 -30.55 -8.62 19.85
CA LYS A 137 -29.92 -7.86 20.95
C LYS A 137 -28.48 -8.32 21.24
N ALA A 138 -28.17 -9.61 21.11
CA ALA A 138 -26.80 -10.12 21.31
C ALA A 138 -25.90 -9.92 20.08
N GLY A 139 -26.45 -9.95 18.86
CA GLY A 139 -25.70 -9.74 17.62
C GLY A 139 -25.13 -8.33 17.43
N GLN A 140 -25.61 -7.34 18.20
CA GLN A 140 -25.13 -5.96 18.12
C GLN A 140 -23.92 -5.64 19.03
N HIS A 141 -23.50 -6.57 19.91
CA HIS A 141 -22.33 -6.36 20.78
C HIS A 141 -21.15 -7.31 20.49
N GLY A 142 -21.31 -8.27 19.57
CA GLY A 142 -20.28 -9.28 19.24
C GLY A 142 -19.25 -8.89 18.18
N ASN A 143 -19.43 -7.78 17.44
CA ASN A 143 -18.49 -7.35 16.39
C ASN A 143 -17.67 -6.13 16.84
N THR A 144 -16.86 -6.32 17.87
CA THR A 144 -15.59 -5.59 17.94
C THR A 144 -14.49 -6.62 18.13
N ILE A 145 -13.78 -6.93 17.05
CA ILE A 145 -12.43 -7.49 17.13
C ILE A 145 -11.61 -6.43 17.88
N LYS A 146 -11.51 -6.56 19.21
CA LYS A 146 -10.85 -5.58 20.06
C LYS A 146 -9.34 -5.72 20.10
N ASP A 147 -8.74 -6.79 19.58
CA ASP A 147 -7.28 -6.89 19.49
C ASP A 147 -6.84 -7.75 18.31
N TRP A 148 -6.26 -7.10 17.29
CA TRP A 148 -5.50 -7.78 16.23
C TRP A 148 -4.11 -8.25 16.71
N ASN A 149 -3.76 -7.97 17.97
CA ASN A 149 -2.42 -8.21 18.53
C ASN A 149 -2.28 -9.56 19.25
N THR A 150 -3.33 -10.39 19.29
CA THR A 150 -3.34 -11.63 20.10
C THR A 150 -3.42 -12.92 19.28
N LEU A 151 -3.26 -12.85 17.95
CA LEU A 151 -2.98 -14.05 17.16
C LEU A 151 -1.49 -14.37 17.29
N PRO A 152 -1.09 -15.61 17.58
CA PRO A 152 0.32 -15.96 17.69
C PRO A 152 1.01 -15.67 16.35
N ILE A 153 1.85 -14.64 16.36
CA ILE A 153 2.84 -14.34 15.31
C ILE A 153 3.90 -15.44 15.39
N ARG A 154 3.56 -16.63 14.91
CA ARG A 154 4.53 -17.69 14.63
C ARG A 154 4.09 -18.32 13.31
N LEU A 155 5.05 -18.44 12.39
CA LEU A 155 4.95 -19.01 11.04
C LEU A 155 4.65 -18.02 9.90
N LEU A 156 5.44 -16.96 9.80
CA LEU A 156 6.06 -16.61 8.52
C LEU A 156 7.56 -16.81 8.72
N ASN A 157 8.15 -17.70 7.92
CA ASN A 157 9.54 -18.12 8.05
C ASN A 157 10.47 -16.90 8.16
N ILE A 158 11.29 -16.89 9.20
CA ILE A 158 12.24 -15.81 9.49
C ILE A 158 13.28 -15.68 8.37
N GLU A 159 13.55 -16.78 7.64
CA GLU A 159 14.43 -16.81 6.47
C GLU A 159 13.88 -16.01 5.27
N ASP A 160 12.56 -15.99 5.07
CA ASP A 160 11.92 -15.28 3.95
C ASP A 160 11.88 -13.76 4.19
N ALA A 161 11.78 -13.33 5.45
CA ALA A 161 11.77 -11.91 5.81
C ALA A 161 13.14 -11.25 5.60
N GLU A 162 14.23 -11.95 5.90
CA GLU A 162 15.59 -11.48 5.60
C GLU A 162 15.90 -11.52 4.10
N ALA A 163 15.48 -12.57 3.40
CA ALA A 163 15.62 -12.64 1.94
C ALA A 163 14.86 -11.50 1.24
N PHE A 164 13.63 -11.21 1.69
CA PHE A 164 12.84 -10.09 1.18
C PHE A 164 13.48 -8.74 1.50
N LYS A 165 13.99 -8.56 2.73
CA LYS A 165 14.70 -7.33 3.14
C LYS A 165 15.96 -7.11 2.30
N ASN A 166 16.73 -8.17 2.03
CA ASN A 166 17.95 -8.13 1.21
C ASN A 166 17.66 -7.89 -0.27
N SER A 167 16.57 -8.45 -0.79
CA SER A 167 16.09 -8.16 -2.15
C SER A 167 15.68 -6.69 -2.29
N LEU A 168 14.97 -6.16 -1.30
CA LEU A 168 14.53 -4.76 -1.29
C LEU A 168 15.71 -3.79 -1.16
N THR A 169 16.71 -4.09 -0.32
CA THR A 169 17.92 -3.27 -0.20
C THR A 169 18.74 -3.28 -1.48
N SER A 170 18.89 -4.44 -2.14
CA SER A 170 19.56 -4.56 -3.43
C SER A 170 18.84 -3.75 -4.54
N TYR A 171 17.52 -3.84 -4.61
CA TYR A 171 16.73 -3.06 -5.56
C TYR A 171 16.86 -1.54 -5.32
N LEU A 172 16.83 -1.12 -4.05
CA LEU A 172 16.99 0.28 -3.69
C LEU A 172 18.39 0.82 -3.99
N THR A 173 19.45 0.04 -3.76
CA THR A 173 20.82 0.47 -4.11
C THR A 173 21.01 0.59 -5.62
N GLU A 174 20.46 -0.32 -6.43
CA GLU A 174 20.48 -0.18 -7.89
C GLU A 174 19.74 1.07 -8.38
N LEU A 175 18.59 1.38 -7.78
CA LEU A 175 17.81 2.58 -8.11
C LEU A 175 18.57 3.86 -7.77
N MET A 176 19.21 3.90 -6.60
CA MET A 176 20.05 5.01 -6.18
C MET A 176 21.24 5.20 -7.13
N LEU A 177 21.89 4.10 -7.54
CA LEU A 177 23.01 4.14 -8.49
C LEU A 177 22.57 4.63 -9.88
N LYS A 178 21.39 4.22 -10.36
CA LYS A 178 20.81 4.71 -11.62
C LYS A 178 20.48 6.20 -11.54
N MET A 179 19.94 6.68 -10.42
CA MET A 179 19.67 8.10 -10.21
C MET A 179 20.96 8.93 -10.16
N GLU A 180 22.02 8.43 -9.51
CA GLU A 180 23.33 9.09 -9.49
C GLU A 180 23.98 9.16 -10.88
N LYS A 181 23.93 8.07 -11.66
CA LYS A 181 24.38 8.06 -13.06
C LYS A 181 23.63 9.12 -13.86
N GLN A 182 22.30 9.20 -13.73
CA GLN A 182 21.52 10.23 -14.43
C GLN A 182 21.86 11.66 -13.99
N LYS A 183 22.12 11.89 -12.69
CA LYS A 183 22.62 13.19 -12.20
C LYS A 183 23.99 13.53 -12.80
N LYS A 184 24.90 12.56 -12.88
CA LYS A 184 26.21 12.73 -13.52
C LYS A 184 26.09 13.05 -15.01
N TYR A 185 25.26 12.32 -15.76
CA TYR A 185 25.00 12.61 -17.18
C TYR A 185 24.37 14.00 -17.39
N LYS A 186 23.46 14.42 -16.51
CA LYS A 186 22.85 15.75 -16.59
C LYS A 186 23.83 16.87 -16.27
N ASN A 187 24.74 16.65 -15.31
CA ASN A 187 25.82 17.57 -14.99
C ASN A 187 26.87 17.62 -16.11
N GLU A 188 27.33 16.49 -16.64
CA GLU A 188 28.27 16.43 -17.77
C GLU A 188 27.68 17.05 -19.05
N SER A 189 26.39 16.84 -19.32
CA SER A 189 25.69 17.54 -20.41
C SER A 189 25.67 19.05 -20.20
N ARG A 190 25.52 19.52 -18.96
CA ARG A 190 25.61 20.95 -18.61
C ARG A 190 27.01 21.51 -18.85
N TYR A 191 28.07 20.77 -18.50
CA TYR A 191 29.47 21.14 -18.78
C TYR A 191 29.82 21.07 -20.28
N MET A 192 29.18 20.18 -21.06
CA MET A 192 29.39 20.08 -22.51
C MET A 192 28.69 21.21 -23.29
N TYR A 193 27.54 21.69 -22.82
CA TYR A 193 26.89 22.88 -23.37
C TYR A 193 27.69 24.16 -23.07
N ASP A 194 28.33 24.25 -21.91
CA ASP A 194 29.14 25.41 -21.53
C ASP A 194 30.45 25.48 -22.35
N ARG A 195 31.14 24.36 -22.57
CA ARG A 195 32.40 24.33 -23.34
C ARG A 195 32.24 24.63 -24.84
N ARG A 196 31.07 24.38 -25.44
CA ARG A 196 30.75 24.82 -26.82
C ARG A 196 30.47 26.31 -26.90
N SER A 197 30.00 26.94 -25.82
CA SER A 197 29.76 28.38 -25.76
C SER A 197 31.06 29.20 -25.76
N TYR A 198 32.18 28.64 -25.30
CA TYR A 198 33.48 29.33 -25.26
C TYR A 198 34.41 29.06 -26.44
N ARG A 199 34.12 28.08 -27.32
CA ARG A 199 34.98 27.80 -28.49
C ARG A 199 34.81 28.77 -29.66
N HIS A 200 33.74 29.58 -29.68
CA HIS A 200 33.57 30.64 -30.67
C HIS A 200 34.15 32.00 -30.25
N LEU A 201 34.69 32.12 -29.03
CA LEU A 201 35.24 33.38 -28.49
C LEU A 201 36.78 33.44 -28.45
N VAL A 202 37.50 32.44 -28.99
CA VAL A 202 38.97 32.38 -28.91
C VAL A 202 39.67 32.33 -30.29
N ILE A 203 38.97 32.61 -31.40
CA ILE A 203 39.59 32.72 -32.74
C ILE A 203 39.33 34.10 -33.39
N GLN A 204 39.38 35.16 -32.59
CA GLN A 204 39.55 36.52 -33.11
C GLN A 204 40.44 37.33 -32.16
N LYS A 205 41.75 37.14 -32.27
CA LYS A 205 42.77 38.15 -32.02
C LYS A 205 43.95 37.91 -32.96
#